data_AF-A0A7C6HXD5-F1
#
_entry.id   AF-A0A7C6HXD5-F1
#
_cell.length_a   1.000
_cell.length_b   1.000
_cell.length_c   1.000
_cell.angle_alpha   90.00
_cell.angle_beta   90.00
_cell.angle_gamma   90.00
#
_symmetry.space_group_name_H-M   'P 1'
#
loop_
_entity.id
_entity.type
_entity.pdbx_description
1 polymer ?
#
loop_
_entity_poly.entity_id
_entity_poly.type
_entity_poly.pdbx_seq_one_letter_code
_entity_poly.pdbx_strand_id
1 'polypeptide(L)'
;MAKIFKMKKMILLLLIPLLVTGCKCSFLEQEVITHEGKLELTIPEEYYEYLDYNREDIPSFVWHFEGTLNTAKTNLKANEVMFHSNDDFKLSKIIKELLDSYRDQHRLSVLTVKEEKENETFLNKEVDGKWEKVYLRPEGNIMYNEVAYISLSNGLKLSLDYRRFDAKDEEGNLETYYAWQYSQGIRMILHFPFQVIKKGEVKRLVILNLYDQTKYTIGTHNSLKAILKDDKYFEDEGFRKFFYPEYDEEKGMSEEELAMNIQLIKDYYIGEFNGQDGANFTFEYLGKKFEVEFTEKCYFIKYLKDI
;
A
#
# COMPACT_ATOMS: atom_id res chain seq x y z
N MET A 1 19.92 -7.67 65.76
CA MET A 1 20.11 -6.80 64.57
C MET A 1 21.16 -7.28 63.55
N ALA A 2 21.73 -8.49 63.65
CA ALA A 2 22.74 -8.97 62.70
C ALA A 2 22.20 -9.83 61.53
N LYS A 3 20.96 -10.35 61.60
CA LYS A 3 20.37 -11.18 60.53
C LYS A 3 19.79 -10.37 59.36
N ILE A 4 19.30 -9.16 59.60
CA ILE A 4 18.68 -8.31 58.56
C ILE A 4 19.75 -7.72 57.62
N PHE A 5 20.96 -7.46 58.10
CA PHE A 5 22.05 -6.89 57.30
C PHE A 5 22.68 -7.89 56.31
N LYS A 6 22.65 -9.20 56.61
CA LYS A 6 23.14 -10.25 55.68
C LYS A 6 22.19 -10.47 54.49
N MET A 7 20.88 -10.40 54.69
CA MET A 7 19.90 -10.53 53.59
C MET A 7 19.98 -9.37 52.58
N LYS A 8 20.22 -8.14 53.04
CA LYS A 8 20.35 -6.98 52.12
C LYS A 8 21.59 -7.05 51.21
N LYS A 9 22.72 -7.59 51.69
CA LYS A 9 23.91 -7.81 50.85
C LYS A 9 23.76 -9.01 49.90
N MET A 10 23.00 -10.02 50.30
CA MET A 10 22.77 -11.22 49.47
C MET A 10 21.78 -10.95 48.32
N ILE A 11 20.78 -10.10 48.52
CA ILE A 11 19.84 -9.65 47.47
C ILE A 11 20.58 -8.79 46.43
N LEU A 12 21.51 -7.92 46.87
CA LEU A 12 22.30 -7.09 45.96
C LEU A 12 23.27 -7.93 45.10
N LEU A 13 23.85 -9.00 45.65
CA LEU A 13 24.72 -9.93 44.90
C LEU A 13 23.96 -10.85 43.93
N LEU A 14 22.67 -11.09 44.14
CA LEU A 14 21.79 -11.84 43.21
C LEU A 14 21.25 -10.99 42.06
N LEU A 15 21.23 -9.65 42.20
CA LEU A 15 20.81 -8.72 41.14
C LEU A 15 21.91 -8.35 40.15
N ILE A 16 23.19 -8.49 40.53
CA ILE A 16 24.34 -8.18 39.67
C ILE A 16 24.46 -9.14 38.46
N PRO A 17 24.24 -10.46 38.54
CA PRO A 17 24.26 -11.29 37.35
C PRO A 17 23.09 -11.00 36.39
N LEU A 18 21.95 -10.47 36.88
CA LEU A 18 20.84 -10.00 36.02
C LEU A 18 21.15 -8.69 35.26
N LEU A 19 22.08 -7.88 35.78
CA LEU A 19 22.56 -6.66 35.12
C LEU A 19 23.74 -6.92 34.17
N VAL A 20 24.44 -8.06 34.31
CA VAL A 20 25.66 -8.40 33.55
C VAL A 20 25.44 -9.53 32.54
N THR A 21 24.41 -10.36 32.69
CA THR A 21 23.75 -10.96 31.52
C THR A 21 23.01 -9.82 30.85
N GLY A 22 23.73 -9.04 30.04
CA GLY A 22 23.12 -8.09 29.15
C GLY A 22 21.95 -8.80 28.51
N CYS A 23 20.73 -8.38 28.86
CA CYS A 23 19.60 -8.54 27.99
C CYS A 23 20.09 -7.94 26.68
N LYS A 24 20.68 -8.76 25.81
CA LYS A 24 20.44 -8.65 24.40
C LYS A 24 18.92 -8.60 24.37
N CYS A 25 18.39 -7.39 24.28
CA CYS A 25 17.03 -7.15 23.89
C CYS A 25 16.93 -7.70 22.46
N SER A 26 16.93 -9.02 22.32
CA SER A 26 16.56 -9.75 21.11
C SER A 26 15.08 -9.56 20.78
N PHE A 27 14.40 -8.69 21.53
CA PHE A 27 13.09 -8.13 21.26
C PHE A 27 13.12 -6.95 20.26
N LEU A 28 14.30 -6.50 19.81
CA LEU A 28 14.44 -5.33 18.93
C LEU A 28 15.17 -5.62 17.61
N GLU A 29 15.57 -6.85 17.31
CA GLU A 29 15.97 -7.22 15.96
C GLU A 29 14.74 -7.74 15.23
N GLN A 30 14.05 -6.84 14.53
CA GLN A 30 13.00 -7.22 13.60
C GLN A 30 13.63 -8.10 12.52
N GLU A 31 13.22 -9.36 12.43
CA GLU A 31 13.71 -10.25 11.38
C GLU A 31 13.44 -9.61 10.01
N VAL A 32 14.40 -9.70 9.09
CA VAL A 32 14.30 -9.15 7.74
C VAL A 32 14.25 -10.26 6.70
N ILE A 33 13.56 -9.98 5.61
CA ILE A 33 13.56 -10.77 4.38
C ILE A 33 14.35 -9.95 3.36
N THR A 34 15.45 -10.52 2.87
CA THR A 34 16.28 -9.90 1.83
C THR A 34 15.80 -10.34 0.45
N HIS A 35 15.55 -9.36 -0.41
CA HIS A 35 15.13 -9.49 -1.79
C HIS A 35 16.28 -9.09 -2.70
N GLU A 36 16.74 -10.00 -3.56
CA GLU A 36 17.85 -9.75 -4.48
C GLU A 36 17.32 -9.55 -5.90
N GLY A 37 17.48 -8.33 -6.43
CA GLY A 37 17.14 -7.97 -7.80
C GLY A 37 15.64 -7.90 -8.14
N LYS A 38 14.78 -8.43 -7.26
CA LYS A 38 13.33 -8.46 -7.46
C LYS A 38 12.56 -8.57 -6.16
N LEU A 39 11.35 -8.00 -6.14
CA LEU A 39 10.34 -8.18 -5.10
C LEU A 39 9.01 -8.48 -5.77
N GLU A 40 8.30 -9.49 -5.27
CA GLU A 40 7.01 -9.93 -5.82
C GLU A 40 5.89 -9.78 -4.80
N LEU A 41 4.77 -9.20 -5.22
CA LEU A 41 3.52 -9.12 -4.46
C LEU A 41 2.45 -9.93 -5.18
N THR A 42 1.79 -10.82 -4.46
CA THR A 42 0.75 -11.73 -4.99
C THR A 42 -0.47 -11.71 -4.09
N ILE A 43 -1.59 -12.25 -4.58
CA ILE A 43 -2.72 -12.48 -3.69
C ILE A 43 -2.36 -13.52 -2.61
N PRO A 44 -2.83 -13.38 -1.36
CA PRO A 44 -2.52 -14.33 -0.30
C PRO A 44 -3.11 -15.72 -0.61
N GLU A 45 -2.38 -16.77 -0.26
CA GLU A 45 -2.67 -18.16 -0.66
C GLU A 45 -4.10 -18.59 -0.29
N GLU A 46 -4.60 -18.14 0.86
CA GLU A 46 -5.92 -18.53 1.36
C GLU A 46 -7.09 -18.04 0.48
N TYR A 47 -6.85 -17.10 -0.44
CA TYR A 47 -7.91 -16.57 -1.32
C TYR A 47 -8.12 -17.41 -2.59
N TYR A 48 -7.11 -18.19 -3.04
CA TYR A 48 -7.18 -18.90 -4.33
C TYR A 48 -8.40 -19.81 -4.45
N GLU A 49 -8.79 -20.50 -3.38
CA GLU A 49 -9.93 -21.43 -3.39
C GLU A 49 -11.30 -20.74 -3.56
N TYR A 50 -11.36 -19.44 -3.31
CA TYR A 50 -12.60 -18.65 -3.31
C TYR A 50 -12.71 -17.69 -4.48
N LEU A 51 -11.60 -17.46 -5.19
CA LEU A 51 -11.54 -16.66 -6.39
C LEU A 51 -12.20 -17.41 -7.56
N ASP A 52 -12.94 -16.69 -8.38
CA ASP A 52 -13.61 -17.23 -9.56
C ASP A 52 -12.74 -17.17 -10.82
N TYR A 53 -11.47 -17.58 -10.66
CA TYR A 53 -10.41 -17.52 -11.68
C TYR A 53 -9.53 -18.77 -11.60
N ASN A 54 -8.84 -19.11 -12.69
CA ASN A 54 -7.70 -20.02 -12.56
C ASN A 54 -6.55 -19.29 -11.86
N ARG A 55 -5.67 -20.06 -11.23
CA ARG A 55 -4.59 -19.50 -10.40
C ARG A 55 -3.63 -18.63 -11.21
N GLU A 56 -3.34 -19.08 -12.43
CA GLU A 56 -2.45 -18.46 -13.40
C GLU A 56 -3.00 -17.16 -14.01
N ASP A 57 -4.32 -16.95 -13.94
CA ASP A 57 -4.99 -15.75 -14.48
C ASP A 57 -5.02 -14.60 -13.46
N ILE A 58 -4.66 -14.88 -12.19
CA ILE A 58 -4.71 -13.86 -11.14
C ILE A 58 -3.44 -13.00 -11.22
N PRO A 59 -3.58 -11.68 -11.42
CA PRO A 59 -2.44 -10.80 -11.60
C PRO A 59 -1.59 -10.67 -10.33
N SER A 60 -0.28 -10.56 -10.53
CA SER A 60 0.72 -10.23 -9.52
C SER A 60 1.52 -8.98 -9.92
N PHE A 61 2.32 -8.47 -9.00
CA PHE A 61 3.27 -7.39 -9.28
C PHE A 61 4.69 -7.87 -9.01
N VAL A 62 5.57 -7.73 -10.00
CA VAL A 62 7.00 -8.01 -9.85
C VAL A 62 7.76 -6.72 -10.09
N TRP A 63 8.44 -6.26 -9.05
CA TRP A 63 9.32 -5.10 -9.12
C TRP A 63 10.76 -5.55 -9.26
N HIS A 64 11.40 -5.18 -10.37
CA HIS A 64 12.83 -5.39 -10.59
C HIS A 64 13.63 -4.14 -10.20
N PHE A 65 14.76 -4.33 -9.52
CA PHE A 65 15.65 -3.25 -9.06
C PHE A 65 17.10 -3.74 -8.99
N GLU A 66 18.05 -2.81 -8.92
CA GLU A 66 19.46 -3.17 -8.77
C GLU A 66 19.85 -3.45 -7.31
N GLY A 67 20.57 -4.55 -7.11
CA GLY A 67 21.08 -4.96 -5.80
C GLY A 67 20.01 -5.54 -4.88
N THR A 68 20.18 -5.35 -3.57
CA THR A 68 19.30 -5.89 -2.54
C THR A 68 18.40 -4.83 -1.88
N LEU A 69 17.18 -5.24 -1.54
CA LEU A 69 16.28 -4.54 -0.64
C LEU A 69 15.82 -5.48 0.48
N ASN A 70 15.66 -4.94 1.67
CA ASN A 70 15.21 -5.65 2.85
C ASN A 70 13.78 -5.22 3.21
N THR A 71 12.94 -6.18 3.57
CA THR A 71 11.60 -5.93 4.12
C THR A 71 11.48 -6.57 5.48
N ALA A 72 10.68 -5.97 6.36
CA ALA A 72 10.41 -6.55 7.66
C ALA A 72 9.60 -7.85 7.56
N LYS A 73 10.08 -8.89 8.23
CA LYS A 73 9.29 -10.10 8.48
C LYS A 73 8.22 -9.77 9.50
N THR A 74 6.99 -9.68 9.01
CA THR A 74 5.82 -9.21 9.75
C THR A 74 4.66 -10.15 9.48
N ASN A 75 3.54 -9.96 10.19
CA ASN A 75 2.28 -10.65 9.88
C ASN A 75 1.54 -10.04 8.68
N LEU A 76 2.24 -9.29 7.82
CA LEU A 76 1.70 -8.77 6.58
C LEU A 76 1.44 -9.92 5.61
N LYS A 77 0.43 -9.74 4.75
CA LYS A 77 0.04 -10.74 3.77
C LYS A 77 0.91 -10.64 2.52
N ALA A 78 0.89 -11.67 1.67
CA ALA A 78 1.72 -11.76 0.47
C ALA A 78 1.55 -10.61 -0.56
N ASN A 79 0.46 -9.84 -0.45
CA ASN A 79 0.20 -8.69 -1.31
C ASN A 79 0.82 -7.39 -0.77
N GLU A 80 1.64 -7.46 0.27
CA GLU A 80 2.13 -6.29 0.99
C GLU A 80 3.51 -6.49 1.60
N VAL A 81 4.32 -5.43 1.58
CA VAL A 81 5.60 -5.38 2.29
C VAL A 81 5.79 -4.04 3.00
N MET A 82 6.61 -4.07 4.05
CA MET A 82 7.17 -2.87 4.68
C MET A 82 8.70 -2.95 4.57
N PHE A 83 9.33 -1.97 3.95
CA PHE A 83 10.79 -1.92 3.85
C PHE A 83 11.39 -1.81 5.25
N HIS A 84 12.58 -2.38 5.48
CA HIS A 84 13.27 -2.33 6.78
C HIS A 84 14.76 -2.61 6.67
N SER A 85 15.57 -1.93 7.49
CA SER A 85 17.03 -2.09 7.51
C SER A 85 17.66 -1.97 6.12
N ASN A 86 17.27 -0.93 5.37
CA ASN A 86 17.89 -0.56 4.10
C ASN A 86 18.77 0.68 4.31
N ASP A 87 19.79 0.83 3.47
CA ASP A 87 20.38 2.13 3.21
C ASP A 87 19.27 3.03 2.64
N ASP A 88 18.94 4.09 3.38
CA ASP A 88 17.82 4.97 3.06
C ASP A 88 18.07 5.75 1.77
N PHE A 89 19.34 6.07 1.44
CA PHE A 89 19.68 6.72 0.17
C PHE A 89 19.49 5.75 -1.00
N LYS A 90 19.93 4.51 -0.84
CA LYS A 90 19.74 3.45 -1.84
C LYS A 90 18.26 3.16 -2.07
N LEU A 91 17.50 2.96 -1.00
CA LEU A 91 16.06 2.72 -1.07
C LEU A 91 15.33 3.91 -1.69
N SER A 92 15.67 5.13 -1.29
CA SER A 92 15.13 6.37 -1.88
C SER A 92 15.35 6.43 -3.38
N LYS A 93 16.57 6.13 -3.86
CA LYS A 93 16.88 6.10 -5.28
C LYS A 93 16.05 5.06 -6.04
N ILE A 94 15.97 3.84 -5.50
CA ILE A 94 15.20 2.75 -6.13
C ILE A 94 13.70 3.08 -6.17
N ILE A 95 13.14 3.68 -5.10
CA ILE A 95 11.76 4.18 -5.08
C ILE A 95 11.57 5.28 -6.12
N LYS A 96 12.50 6.23 -6.23
CA LYS A 96 12.44 7.29 -7.24
C LYS A 96 12.37 6.71 -8.65
N GLU A 97 13.22 5.75 -8.97
CA GLU A 97 13.22 5.06 -10.27
C GLU A 97 11.88 4.36 -10.55
N LEU A 98 11.31 3.67 -9.54
CA LEU A 98 9.98 3.07 -9.65
C LEU A 98 8.93 4.16 -9.96
N LEU A 99 8.86 5.21 -9.16
CA LEU A 99 7.84 6.26 -9.32
C LEU A 99 7.98 7.01 -10.64
N ASP A 100 9.19 7.36 -11.04
CA ASP A 100 9.47 8.07 -12.30
C ASP A 100 9.04 7.20 -13.50
N SER A 101 9.33 5.89 -13.47
CA SER A 101 8.95 4.98 -14.57
C SER A 101 7.44 4.91 -14.83
N TYR A 102 6.61 5.05 -13.79
CA TYR A 102 5.15 5.10 -13.92
C TYR A 102 4.62 6.52 -14.14
N ARG A 103 5.32 7.55 -13.67
CA ARG A 103 4.97 8.95 -13.97
C ARG A 103 5.11 9.23 -15.46
N ASP A 104 6.18 8.76 -16.08
CA ASP A 104 6.45 8.94 -17.51
C ASP A 104 5.41 8.26 -18.40
N GLN A 105 4.69 7.26 -17.87
CA GLN A 105 3.59 6.58 -18.54
C GLN A 105 2.21 7.18 -18.23
N HIS A 106 2.14 8.24 -17.42
CA HIS A 106 0.89 8.81 -16.89
C HIS A 106 0.07 7.84 -16.02
N ARG A 107 0.75 6.99 -15.25
CA ARG A 107 0.15 5.93 -14.42
C ARG A 107 0.41 6.10 -12.93
N LEU A 108 0.97 7.25 -12.55
CA LEU A 108 1.24 7.62 -11.16
C LEU A 108 0.33 8.77 -10.74
N SER A 109 -0.38 8.59 -9.64
CA SER A 109 -1.09 9.63 -8.90
C SER A 109 -0.49 9.75 -7.50
N VAL A 110 -0.40 10.97 -6.95
CA VAL A 110 0.16 11.21 -5.61
C VAL A 110 -0.83 12.00 -4.78
N LEU A 111 -1.15 11.48 -3.60
CA LEU A 111 -1.97 12.15 -2.61
C LEU A 111 -1.09 12.67 -1.46
N THR A 112 -1.03 13.98 -1.28
CA THR A 112 -0.41 14.59 -0.10
C THR A 112 -1.34 14.48 1.10
N VAL A 113 -0.95 13.67 2.07
CA VAL A 113 -1.70 13.47 3.33
C VAL A 113 -1.43 14.58 4.33
N LYS A 114 -0.17 15.04 4.39
CA LYS A 114 0.25 16.07 5.33
C LYS A 114 1.48 16.81 4.83
N GLU A 115 1.48 18.13 5.01
CA GLU A 115 2.67 18.97 4.91
C GLU A 115 3.24 19.22 6.31
N GLU A 116 4.56 19.08 6.47
CA GLU A 116 5.27 19.29 7.73
C GLU A 116 6.39 20.31 7.53
N LYS A 117 6.52 21.26 8.45
CA LYS A 117 7.62 22.23 8.46
C LYS A 117 8.74 21.70 9.34
N GLU A 118 9.85 21.32 8.73
CA GLU A 118 10.99 20.71 9.39
C GLU A 118 12.29 21.33 8.87
N ASN A 119 13.13 21.82 9.79
CA ASN A 119 14.40 22.48 9.42
C ASN A 119 15.53 21.45 9.17
N GLU A 120 15.39 20.24 9.69
CA GLU A 120 16.37 19.18 9.60
C GLU A 120 15.69 17.82 9.66
N THR A 121 16.21 16.86 8.89
CA THR A 121 15.83 15.45 8.93
C THR A 121 17.10 14.61 8.83
N PHE A 122 17.00 13.30 8.98
CA PHE A 122 18.13 12.39 8.74
C PHE A 122 17.70 11.17 7.95
N LEU A 123 18.66 10.62 7.20
CA LEU A 123 18.59 9.32 6.55
C LEU A 123 19.71 8.43 7.12
N ASN A 124 19.46 7.12 7.18
CA ASN A 124 20.46 6.15 7.60
C ASN A 124 21.21 5.64 6.38
N LYS A 125 22.54 5.75 6.40
CA LYS A 125 23.45 5.27 5.36
C LYS A 125 24.25 4.09 5.92
N GLU A 126 24.44 3.04 5.12
CA GLU A 126 25.32 1.93 5.49
C GLU A 126 26.73 2.20 4.94
N VAL A 127 27.70 2.31 5.83
CA VAL A 127 29.12 2.52 5.49
C VAL A 127 29.94 1.45 6.19
N ASP A 128 30.62 0.59 5.42
CA ASP A 128 31.48 -0.49 5.93
C ASP A 128 30.79 -1.38 7.00
N GLY A 129 29.50 -1.68 6.80
CA GLY A 129 28.70 -2.51 7.72
C GLY A 129 28.26 -1.81 9.00
N LYS A 130 28.33 -0.47 9.06
CA LYS A 130 27.80 0.35 10.15
C LYS A 130 26.76 1.34 9.64
N TRP A 131 25.74 1.56 10.46
CA TRP A 131 24.70 2.54 10.20
C TRP A 131 25.13 3.92 10.70
N GLU A 132 25.19 4.88 9.79
CA GLU A 132 25.47 6.29 10.08
C GLU A 132 24.24 7.14 9.79
N LYS A 133 24.00 8.16 10.62
CA LYS A 133 22.94 9.15 10.37
C LYS A 133 23.51 10.31 9.57
N VAL A 134 22.96 10.54 8.39
CA VAL A 134 23.28 11.69 7.55
C VAL A 134 22.16 12.70 7.70
N TYR A 135 22.49 13.87 8.25
CA TYR A 135 21.54 14.95 8.48
C TYR A 135 21.42 15.82 7.23
N LEU A 136 20.18 16.09 6.81
CA LEU A 136 19.82 16.85 5.62
C LEU A 136 18.90 18.00 6.01
N ARG A 137 19.01 19.12 5.28
CA ARG A 137 18.11 20.26 5.43
C ARG A 137 17.13 20.27 4.26
N PRO A 138 15.83 20.01 4.50
CA PRO A 138 14.81 20.10 3.46
C PRO A 138 14.78 21.50 2.84
N GLU A 139 14.71 21.57 1.51
CA GLU A 139 14.55 22.82 0.77
C GLU A 139 13.24 23.49 1.19
N GLY A 140 13.30 24.78 1.50
CA GLY A 140 12.15 25.53 2.04
C GLY A 140 11.68 25.11 3.45
N ASN A 141 12.39 24.20 4.13
CA ASN A 141 12.01 23.59 5.41
C ASN A 141 10.66 22.85 5.35
N ILE A 142 10.35 22.20 4.23
CA ILE A 142 9.07 21.50 4.03
C ILE A 142 9.30 20.03 3.69
N MET A 143 8.47 19.16 4.27
CA MET A 143 8.37 17.74 3.96
C MET A 143 6.90 17.37 3.72
N TYR A 144 6.69 16.35 2.88
CA TYR A 144 5.36 15.88 2.51
C TYR A 144 5.19 14.41 2.88
N ASN A 145 4.21 14.08 3.71
CA ASN A 145 3.76 12.71 3.86
C ASN A 145 2.77 12.42 2.74
N GLU A 146 3.12 11.49 1.87
CA GLU A 146 2.43 11.21 0.60
C GLU A 146 2.11 9.73 0.48
N VAL A 147 1.06 9.44 -0.30
CA VAL A 147 0.75 8.11 -0.81
C VAL A 147 0.79 8.17 -2.33
N ALA A 148 1.70 7.42 -2.94
CA ALA A 148 1.65 7.18 -4.37
C ALA A 148 0.66 6.06 -4.68
N TYR A 149 -0.17 6.26 -5.70
CA TYR A 149 -1.01 5.25 -6.32
C TYR A 149 -0.50 5.01 -7.74
N ILE A 150 -0.14 3.77 -8.04
CA ILE A 150 0.37 3.34 -9.34
C ILE A 150 -0.65 2.43 -10.00
N SER A 151 -1.14 2.85 -11.16
CA SER A 151 -1.91 2.01 -12.08
C SER A 151 -1.00 0.98 -12.73
N LEU A 152 -1.27 -0.32 -12.57
CA LEU A 152 -0.50 -1.41 -13.19
C LEU A 152 -1.17 -1.89 -14.48
N SER A 153 -0.39 -2.35 -15.47
CA SER A 153 -0.88 -2.69 -16.82
C SER A 153 -1.82 -3.91 -16.80
N ASN A 154 -1.71 -4.72 -15.75
CA ASN A 154 -2.61 -5.82 -15.48
C ASN A 154 -3.92 -5.39 -14.78
N GLY A 155 -4.16 -4.08 -14.60
CA GLY A 155 -5.36 -3.53 -13.98
C GLY A 155 -5.38 -3.53 -12.45
N LEU A 156 -4.36 -4.02 -11.76
CA LEU A 156 -4.25 -3.81 -10.31
C LEU A 156 -3.70 -2.42 -9.99
N LYS A 157 -3.81 -2.04 -8.70
CA LYS A 157 -3.22 -0.80 -8.17
C LYS A 157 -2.18 -1.15 -7.13
N LEU A 158 -1.04 -0.47 -7.19
CA LEU A 158 -0.03 -0.48 -6.14
C LEU A 158 -0.14 0.83 -5.36
N SER A 159 -0.05 0.79 -4.03
CA SER A 159 0.21 1.99 -3.24
C SER A 159 1.60 1.93 -2.60
N LEU A 160 2.19 3.10 -2.40
CA LEU A 160 3.44 3.28 -1.67
C LEU A 160 3.35 4.50 -0.76
N ASP A 161 3.40 4.27 0.55
CA ASP A 161 3.42 5.31 1.57
C ASP A 161 4.87 5.77 1.82
N TYR A 162 5.13 7.08 1.75
CA TYR A 162 6.46 7.63 2.04
C TYR A 162 6.38 9.08 2.53
N ARG A 163 7.51 9.58 3.01
CA ARG A 163 7.78 11.00 3.25
C ARG A 163 8.72 11.50 2.16
N ARG A 164 8.35 12.55 1.46
CA ARG A 164 9.14 13.18 0.40
C ARG A 164 9.67 14.54 0.85
N PHE A 165 10.90 14.84 0.47
CA PHE A 165 11.51 16.15 0.62
C PHE A 165 12.63 16.33 -0.40
N ASP A 166 12.88 17.57 -0.80
CA ASP A 166 14.03 17.89 -1.64
C ASP A 166 15.15 18.41 -0.74
N ALA A 167 16.39 18.01 -0.97
CA ALA A 167 17.56 18.51 -0.23
C ALA A 167 18.81 18.46 -1.12
N LYS A 168 19.85 19.20 -0.73
CA LYS A 168 21.13 19.12 -1.44
C LYS A 168 21.92 17.88 -1.01
N ASP A 169 22.46 17.17 -1.98
CA ASP A 169 23.40 16.07 -1.77
C ASP A 169 24.78 16.58 -1.30
N GLU A 170 25.75 15.66 -1.14
CA GLU A 170 27.11 15.98 -0.70
C GLU A 170 27.86 16.87 -1.73
N GLU A 171 27.48 16.78 -3.01
CA GLU A 171 28.02 17.56 -4.12
C GLU A 171 27.30 18.92 -4.32
N GLY A 172 26.21 19.16 -3.59
CA GLY A 172 25.42 20.39 -3.64
C GLY A 172 24.29 20.41 -4.69
N ASN A 173 23.99 19.29 -5.35
CA ASN A 173 22.88 19.15 -6.29
C ASN A 173 21.57 18.93 -5.53
N LEU A 174 20.49 19.51 -6.04
CA LEU A 174 19.16 19.33 -5.46
C LEU A 174 18.59 17.96 -5.87
N GLU A 175 18.32 17.11 -4.87
CA GLU A 175 17.80 15.77 -5.05
C GLU A 175 16.48 15.58 -4.29
N THR A 176 15.59 14.75 -4.84
CA THR A 176 14.34 14.36 -4.18
C THR A 176 14.54 13.06 -3.42
N TYR A 177 14.28 13.08 -2.11
CA TYR A 177 14.41 11.94 -1.23
C TYR A 177 13.06 11.36 -0.81
N TYR A 178 13.00 10.03 -0.75
CA TYR A 178 11.86 9.23 -0.30
C TYR A 178 12.25 8.47 0.96
N ALA A 179 11.61 8.78 2.07
CA ALA A 179 11.98 8.30 3.39
C ALA A 179 10.79 7.78 4.16
N TRP A 180 11.10 7.17 5.30
CA TRP A 180 10.16 6.77 6.33
C TRP A 180 9.34 7.96 6.83
N GLN A 181 8.05 7.74 7.11
CA GLN A 181 7.24 8.68 7.86
C GLN A 181 7.53 8.50 9.36
N TYR A 182 7.35 9.53 10.18
CA TYR A 182 7.61 9.42 11.62
C TYR A 182 6.76 8.35 12.33
N SER A 183 5.53 8.14 11.84
CA SER A 183 4.58 7.20 12.42
C SER A 183 4.60 5.81 11.79
N GLN A 184 5.20 5.64 10.61
CA GLN A 184 5.14 4.38 9.85
C GLN A 184 6.29 4.24 8.84
N GLY A 185 6.67 3.00 8.57
CA GLY A 185 7.66 2.71 7.53
C GLY A 185 7.13 2.85 6.13
N ILE A 186 8.06 2.82 5.17
CA ILE A 186 7.70 2.80 3.75
C ILE A 186 7.00 1.47 3.48
N ARG A 187 5.74 1.55 3.09
CA ARG A 187 4.84 0.40 2.94
C ARG A 187 4.36 0.34 1.51
N MET A 188 4.44 -0.84 0.90
CA MET A 188 3.99 -1.08 -0.46
C MET A 188 2.86 -2.12 -0.44
N ILE A 189 1.72 -1.80 -1.05
CA ILE A 189 0.52 -2.65 -1.04
C ILE A 189 0.02 -2.86 -2.47
N LEU A 190 -0.09 -4.11 -2.90
CA LEU A 190 -0.84 -4.50 -4.08
C LEU A 190 -2.31 -4.70 -3.69
N HIS A 191 -3.17 -3.86 -4.26
CA HIS A 191 -4.59 -3.82 -3.93
C HIS A 191 -5.39 -4.84 -4.73
N PHE A 192 -6.17 -5.66 -4.01
CA PHE A 192 -7.16 -6.57 -4.57
C PHE A 192 -8.55 -6.21 -4.03
N PRO A 193 -9.27 -5.26 -4.66
CA PRO A 193 -10.67 -5.02 -4.35
C PRO A 193 -11.52 -6.20 -4.83
N PHE A 194 -12.50 -6.62 -4.03
CA PHE A 194 -13.36 -7.76 -4.37
C PHE A 194 -14.83 -7.37 -4.44
N GLN A 195 -15.56 -8.08 -5.29
CA GLN A 195 -17.01 -8.23 -5.18
C GLN A 195 -17.34 -9.69 -4.86
N VAL A 196 -18.28 -9.91 -3.92
CA VAL A 196 -18.82 -11.24 -3.64
C VAL A 196 -19.91 -11.57 -4.66
N ILE A 197 -19.81 -12.75 -5.26
CA ILE A 197 -20.81 -13.30 -6.18
C ILE A 197 -21.27 -14.68 -5.68
N LYS A 198 -22.40 -15.17 -6.20
CA LYS A 198 -22.86 -16.55 -5.98
C LYS A 198 -22.77 -17.33 -7.28
N LYS A 199 -22.13 -18.50 -7.24
CA LYS A 199 -22.20 -19.53 -8.29
C LYS A 199 -22.89 -20.75 -7.69
N GLY A 200 -24.19 -20.87 -7.97
CA GLY A 200 -25.08 -21.78 -7.22
C GLY A 200 -25.15 -21.35 -5.75
N GLU A 201 -24.96 -22.31 -4.84
CA GLU A 201 -24.97 -22.06 -3.38
C GLU A 201 -23.63 -21.57 -2.83
N VAL A 202 -22.58 -21.50 -3.67
CA VAL A 202 -21.23 -21.17 -3.22
C VAL A 202 -20.92 -19.71 -3.50
N LYS A 203 -20.51 -18.97 -2.46
CA LYS A 203 -19.96 -17.63 -2.59
C LYS A 203 -18.55 -17.68 -3.17
N ARG A 204 -18.30 -16.85 -4.17
CA ARG A 204 -17.00 -16.64 -4.80
C ARG A 204 -16.64 -15.16 -4.78
N LEU A 205 -15.38 -14.87 -5.03
CA LEU A 205 -14.84 -13.52 -5.14
C LEU A 205 -14.42 -13.27 -6.58
N VAL A 206 -14.82 -12.12 -7.10
CA VAL A 206 -14.27 -11.55 -8.34
C VAL A 206 -13.43 -10.33 -7.99
N ILE A 207 -12.31 -10.16 -8.67
CA ILE A 207 -11.42 -9.01 -8.50
C ILE A 207 -12.00 -7.85 -9.31
N LEU A 208 -12.13 -6.69 -8.68
CA LEU A 208 -12.55 -5.47 -9.35
C LEU A 208 -11.33 -4.65 -9.77
N ASN A 209 -11.41 -4.10 -10.97
CA ASN A 209 -10.59 -2.98 -11.37
C ASN A 209 -11.32 -1.69 -10.97
N LEU A 210 -10.63 -0.78 -10.29
CA LEU A 210 -11.18 0.50 -9.84
C LEU A 210 -10.33 1.66 -10.37
N TYR A 211 -10.95 2.82 -10.58
CA TYR A 211 -10.22 4.05 -10.89
C TYR A 211 -9.29 4.45 -9.73
N ASP A 212 -8.24 5.22 -10.02
CA ASP A 212 -7.24 5.63 -9.03
C ASP A 212 -7.84 6.33 -7.82
N GLN A 213 -7.22 6.14 -6.65
CA GLN A 213 -7.65 6.67 -5.35
C GLN A 213 -9.05 6.24 -4.87
N THR A 214 -9.74 5.37 -5.62
CA THR A 214 -11.04 4.85 -5.22
C THR A 214 -10.89 3.98 -3.98
N LYS A 215 -11.51 4.40 -2.87
CA LYS A 215 -11.60 3.59 -1.65
C LYS A 215 -12.57 2.44 -1.87
N TYR A 216 -12.22 1.28 -1.33
CA TYR A 216 -13.04 0.07 -1.41
C TYR A 216 -13.15 -0.60 -0.04
N THR A 217 -14.29 -1.23 0.20
CA THR A 217 -14.63 -1.81 1.52
C THR A 217 -14.20 -3.27 1.65
N ILE A 218 -14.18 -4.03 0.54
CA ILE A 218 -13.84 -5.45 0.52
C ILE A 218 -12.53 -5.66 -0.22
N GLY A 219 -11.52 -6.21 0.45
CA GLY A 219 -10.28 -6.69 -0.13
C GLY A 219 -9.49 -7.59 0.82
N THR A 220 -8.18 -7.69 0.59
CA THR A 220 -7.26 -8.52 1.39
C THR A 220 -7.09 -8.04 2.84
N HIS A 221 -7.44 -6.78 3.13
CA HIS A 221 -7.37 -6.22 4.48
C HIS A 221 -8.51 -6.68 5.41
N ASN A 222 -9.59 -7.26 4.87
CA ASN A 222 -10.69 -7.79 5.67
C ASN A 222 -10.47 -9.28 6.02
N SER A 223 -11.26 -9.79 6.96
CA SER A 223 -11.31 -11.23 7.26
C SER A 223 -12.04 -11.98 6.14
N LEU A 224 -11.31 -12.82 5.40
CA LEU A 224 -11.86 -13.69 4.35
C LEU A 224 -13.03 -14.55 4.87
N LYS A 225 -12.87 -15.14 6.06
CA LYS A 225 -13.95 -15.91 6.70
C LYS A 225 -15.21 -15.08 6.94
N ALA A 226 -15.06 -13.81 7.32
CA ALA A 226 -16.20 -12.92 7.52
C ALA A 226 -16.88 -12.59 6.19
N ILE A 227 -16.10 -12.27 5.15
CA ILE A 227 -16.60 -11.98 3.79
C ILE A 227 -17.45 -13.14 3.27
N LEU A 228 -16.96 -14.38 3.43
CA LEU A 228 -17.64 -15.56 2.90
C LEU A 228 -18.85 -15.97 3.74
N LYS A 229 -18.83 -15.78 5.07
CA LYS A 229 -19.91 -16.27 5.94
C LYS A 229 -21.11 -15.32 5.97
N ASP A 230 -20.88 -14.02 6.05
CA ASP A 230 -21.94 -13.03 6.25
C ASP A 230 -22.61 -12.70 4.91
N ASP A 231 -23.95 -12.78 4.84
CA ASP A 231 -24.70 -12.54 3.61
C ASP A 231 -24.71 -11.06 3.20
N LYS A 232 -24.47 -10.14 4.14
CA LYS A 232 -24.43 -8.71 3.84
C LYS A 232 -23.40 -8.37 2.74
N TYR A 233 -22.24 -9.04 2.70
CA TYR A 233 -21.22 -8.74 1.70
C TYR A 233 -21.66 -9.09 0.26
N PHE A 234 -22.70 -9.90 0.12
CA PHE A 234 -23.33 -10.22 -1.15
C PHE A 234 -24.60 -9.39 -1.39
N GLU A 235 -25.45 -9.25 -0.37
CA GLU A 235 -26.80 -8.68 -0.47
C GLU A 235 -26.85 -7.14 -0.35
N ASP A 236 -25.95 -6.55 0.43
CA ASP A 236 -25.93 -5.10 0.64
C ASP A 236 -25.17 -4.42 -0.52
N GLU A 237 -25.90 -3.58 -1.26
CA GLU A 237 -25.37 -2.80 -2.38
C GLU A 237 -24.28 -1.81 -1.94
N GLY A 238 -24.23 -1.44 -0.66
CA GLY A 238 -23.17 -0.60 -0.10
C GLY A 238 -21.76 -1.17 -0.27
N PHE A 239 -21.61 -2.49 -0.42
CA PHE A 239 -20.31 -3.11 -0.74
C PHE A 239 -19.91 -3.01 -2.21
N ARG A 240 -20.80 -2.50 -3.06
CA ARG A 240 -20.59 -2.25 -4.49
C ARG A 240 -20.56 -0.76 -4.81
N LYS A 241 -20.64 0.09 -3.79
CA LYS A 241 -20.63 1.56 -3.87
C LYS A 241 -19.20 2.08 -3.82
N PHE A 242 -18.89 2.99 -4.73
CA PHE A 242 -17.60 3.66 -4.84
C PHE A 242 -17.81 5.16 -5.01
N PHE A 243 -17.01 5.97 -4.32
CA PHE A 243 -17.10 7.42 -4.43
C PHE A 243 -16.22 7.93 -5.57
N TYR A 244 -16.65 9.03 -6.18
CA TYR A 244 -15.82 9.73 -7.16
C TYR A 244 -14.53 10.23 -6.51
N PRO A 245 -13.44 10.37 -7.28
CA PRO A 245 -12.22 11.02 -6.82
C PRO A 245 -12.54 12.40 -6.24
N GLU A 246 -11.86 12.76 -5.15
CA GLU A 246 -11.98 14.07 -4.50
C GLU A 246 -13.39 14.46 -4.01
N TYR A 247 -14.35 13.51 -4.00
CA TYR A 247 -15.68 13.77 -3.48
C TYR A 247 -15.65 14.11 -1.99
N ASP A 248 -16.14 15.29 -1.65
CA ASP A 248 -16.30 15.79 -0.30
C ASP A 248 -17.79 15.75 0.08
N GLU A 249 -18.17 14.89 1.03
CA GLU A 249 -19.56 14.77 1.49
C GLU A 249 -20.11 16.07 2.09
N GLU A 250 -19.27 16.92 2.68
CA GLU A 250 -19.71 18.16 3.31
C GLU A 250 -19.98 19.26 2.29
N LYS A 251 -19.23 19.26 1.18
CA LYS A 251 -19.36 20.26 0.11
C LYS A 251 -20.28 19.83 -1.03
N GLY A 252 -20.45 18.53 -1.23
CA GLY A 252 -21.10 17.97 -2.41
C GLY A 252 -20.28 18.22 -3.69
N MET A 253 -20.92 18.10 -4.85
CA MET A 253 -20.34 18.45 -6.16
C MET A 253 -21.34 19.27 -6.95
N SER A 254 -20.84 20.22 -7.73
CA SER A 254 -21.59 20.86 -8.81
C SER A 254 -21.90 19.88 -9.94
N GLU A 255 -22.86 20.21 -10.79
CA GLU A 255 -23.21 19.40 -11.97
C GLU A 255 -22.03 19.25 -12.94
N GLU A 256 -21.20 20.28 -13.08
CA GLU A 256 -20.02 20.27 -13.95
C GLU A 256 -18.91 19.36 -13.40
N GLU A 257 -18.65 19.43 -12.10
CA GLU A 257 -17.71 18.51 -11.42
C GLU A 257 -18.18 17.06 -11.49
N LEU A 258 -19.47 16.82 -11.29
CA LEU A 258 -20.06 15.49 -11.43
C LEU A 258 -19.89 14.95 -12.85
N ALA A 259 -20.22 15.74 -13.87
CA ALA A 259 -20.07 15.33 -15.27
C ALA A 259 -18.62 15.02 -15.62
N MET A 260 -17.68 15.83 -15.14
CA MET A 260 -16.24 15.61 -15.32
C MET A 260 -15.78 14.32 -14.64
N ASN A 261 -16.20 14.07 -13.39
CA ASN A 261 -15.86 12.85 -12.65
C ASN A 261 -16.44 11.58 -13.27
N ILE A 262 -17.68 11.64 -13.77
CA ILE A 262 -18.27 10.54 -14.54
C ILE A 262 -17.44 10.27 -15.79
N GLN A 263 -17.08 11.32 -16.54
CA GLN A 263 -16.30 11.17 -17.77
C GLN A 263 -14.90 10.59 -17.49
N LEU A 264 -14.23 11.02 -16.43
CA LEU A 264 -12.93 10.47 -16.01
C LEU A 264 -13.00 8.95 -15.78
N ILE A 265 -14.04 8.48 -15.09
CA ILE A 265 -14.23 7.04 -14.86
C ILE A 265 -14.56 6.30 -16.15
N LYS A 266 -15.41 6.89 -17.01
CA LYS A 266 -15.72 6.29 -18.32
C LYS A 266 -14.49 6.15 -19.18
N ASP A 267 -13.70 7.22 -19.33
CA ASP A 267 -12.49 7.26 -20.14
C ASP A 267 -11.48 6.22 -19.66
N TYR A 268 -11.33 6.07 -18.35
CA TYR A 268 -10.48 5.05 -17.74
C TYR A 268 -10.87 3.62 -18.16
N TYR A 269 -12.16 3.27 -18.06
CA TYR A 269 -12.61 1.94 -18.46
C TYR A 269 -12.62 1.74 -19.98
N ILE A 270 -12.92 2.78 -20.77
CA ILE A 270 -12.86 2.74 -22.23
C ILE A 270 -11.42 2.51 -22.72
N GLY A 271 -10.44 3.19 -22.12
CA GLY A 271 -9.05 3.12 -22.54
C GLY A 271 -8.38 1.77 -22.32
N GLU A 272 -8.66 1.14 -21.17
CA GLU A 272 -7.84 0.00 -20.70
C GLU A 272 -8.65 -1.30 -20.49
N PHE A 273 -9.99 -1.22 -20.43
CA PHE A 273 -10.85 -2.32 -19.96
C PHE A 273 -12.09 -2.56 -20.84
N ASN A 274 -11.98 -2.36 -22.15
CA ASN A 274 -13.07 -2.56 -23.12
C ASN A 274 -14.39 -1.87 -22.72
N GLY A 275 -14.30 -0.66 -22.15
CA GLY A 275 -15.46 0.13 -21.75
C GLY A 275 -16.41 0.41 -22.91
N GLN A 276 -17.71 0.24 -22.69
CA GLN A 276 -18.77 0.44 -23.68
C GLN A 276 -19.87 1.31 -23.08
N ASP A 277 -20.11 2.46 -23.70
CA ASP A 277 -21.20 3.38 -23.36
C ASP A 277 -22.42 3.08 -24.24
N GLY A 278 -23.32 2.22 -23.73
CA GLY A 278 -24.54 1.80 -24.40
C GLY A 278 -25.78 2.25 -23.63
N ALA A 279 -26.77 1.35 -23.50
CA ALA A 279 -27.91 1.60 -22.61
C ALA A 279 -27.48 1.69 -21.13
N ASN A 280 -26.52 0.83 -20.75
CA ASN A 280 -25.79 0.90 -19.49
C ASN A 280 -24.29 0.98 -19.82
N PHE A 281 -23.50 1.63 -18.97
CA PHE A 281 -22.04 1.62 -19.12
C PHE A 281 -21.48 0.28 -18.61
N THR A 282 -20.68 -0.40 -19.43
CA THR A 282 -20.08 -1.69 -19.04
C THR A 282 -18.59 -1.73 -19.34
N PHE A 283 -17.86 -2.58 -18.63
CA PHE A 283 -16.43 -2.83 -18.88
C PHE A 283 -16.10 -4.32 -18.64
N GLU A 284 -14.92 -4.73 -19.07
CA GLU A 284 -14.44 -6.11 -18.99
C GLU A 284 -13.08 -6.17 -18.29
N TYR A 285 -12.94 -7.10 -17.35
CA TYR A 285 -11.70 -7.28 -16.62
C TYR A 285 -11.54 -8.74 -16.18
N LEU A 286 -10.37 -9.32 -16.46
CA LEU A 286 -10.03 -10.72 -16.16
C LEU A 286 -11.11 -11.73 -16.65
N GLY A 287 -11.60 -11.56 -17.87
CA GLY A 287 -12.63 -12.43 -18.46
C GLY A 287 -14.02 -12.30 -17.84
N LYS A 288 -14.27 -11.25 -17.04
CA LYS A 288 -15.57 -10.96 -16.43
C LYS A 288 -16.11 -9.65 -16.99
N LYS A 289 -17.44 -9.56 -17.13
CA LYS A 289 -18.15 -8.33 -17.52
C LYS A 289 -18.83 -7.67 -16.33
N PHE A 290 -18.68 -6.36 -16.23
CA PHE A 290 -19.24 -5.52 -15.18
C PHE A 290 -20.09 -4.39 -15.76
N GLU A 291 -21.04 -3.91 -14.97
CA GLU A 291 -21.84 -2.73 -15.23
C GLU A 291 -21.53 -1.64 -14.22
N VAL A 292 -21.51 -0.39 -14.67
CA VAL A 292 -21.36 0.79 -13.83
C VAL A 292 -22.63 1.62 -13.86
N GLU A 293 -23.19 1.87 -12.69
CA GLU A 293 -24.31 2.79 -12.50
C GLU A 293 -23.80 4.06 -11.84
N PHE A 294 -23.93 5.20 -12.53
CA PHE A 294 -23.49 6.50 -12.03
C PHE A 294 -24.64 7.21 -11.32
N THR A 295 -24.36 7.80 -10.16
CA THR A 295 -25.29 8.63 -9.39
C THR A 295 -24.65 9.97 -9.07
N GLU A 296 -25.39 10.88 -8.43
CA GLU A 296 -24.92 12.22 -8.07
C GLU A 296 -23.76 12.23 -7.05
N LYS A 297 -23.58 11.16 -6.28
CA LYS A 297 -22.61 11.12 -5.16
C LYS A 297 -21.56 10.03 -5.30
N CYS A 298 -21.89 8.99 -6.06
CA CYS A 298 -21.11 7.77 -6.15
C CYS A 298 -21.44 7.02 -7.43
N TYR A 299 -20.74 5.92 -7.66
CA TYR A 299 -21.08 4.96 -8.68
C TYR A 299 -21.09 3.56 -8.08
N PHE A 300 -21.84 2.67 -8.71
CA PHE A 300 -21.93 1.26 -8.31
C PHE A 300 -21.31 0.39 -9.38
N ILE A 301 -20.54 -0.63 -8.99
CA ILE A 301 -20.05 -1.65 -9.92
C ILE A 301 -20.73 -2.98 -9.64
N LYS A 302 -21.31 -3.56 -10.67
CA LYS A 302 -22.02 -4.83 -10.59
C LYS A 302 -21.44 -5.85 -11.56
N TYR A 303 -20.94 -6.96 -11.04
CA TYR A 303 -20.70 -8.17 -11.82
C TYR A 303 -21.96 -8.62 -12.57
N LEU A 304 -21.80 -8.85 -13.88
CA LEU A 304 -22.86 -9.37 -14.75
C LEU A 304 -22.68 -10.86 -15.03
N LYS A 305 -21.55 -11.24 -15.64
CA LYS A 305 -21.28 -12.61 -16.11
C LYS A 305 -19.82 -12.82 -16.52
N ASP A 306 -19.47 -14.09 -16.75
CA ASP A 306 -18.26 -14.51 -17.46
C ASP A 306 -18.39 -14.20 -18.97
N ILE A 307 -17.25 -13.97 -19.64
CA ILE A 307 -17.13 -13.70 -21.08
C ILE A 307 -16.63 -14.95 -21.81
#